data_AF-A0A921GRR5-F1
#
_entry.id   AF-A0A921GRR5-F1
#
_cell.length_a   1.000
_cell.length_b   1.000
_cell.length_c   1.000
_cell.angle_alpha   90.00
_cell.angle_beta   90.00
_cell.angle_gamma   90.00
#
_symmetry.space_group_name_H-M   'P 1'
#
loop_
_entity.id
_entity.type
_entity.pdbx_description
1 polymer ?
#
loop_
_entity_poly.entity_id
_entity_poly.type
_entity_poly.pdbx_seq_one_letter_code
_entity_poly.pdbx_strand_id
1 'polypeptide(L)'
;MNSRHSALTPTSTDDARRGAPMRLVMVGGGPRAIGVLERLGANAGVPGTAERLAETPLHVDIVDPHMPGAGRIWRAEESPLLLMNSRAADVSIFPDETVEAEGPVVAGPSLAEWADGIRRGTIAAPTAGTTRLAEIHALGPTDFASRRVQALYLEWFFGQVLAALPSTVSVTVHRTTATAVRAGDGPATWNVELEDRAPLGADLLLLAAGHTDSRPNAARHELAAFARRHGGTYLGPSQASDAQVELLGAGQDVIVRGMGLAFVDLMALLTEGRGGRFVPAAEAESAGEDAAAELRGRLDYLPSGEEPRLWVGSRRGVPYHSKVRDEGAPTGLGALVHVTPENLRAREDEHGLLDFRADVLPLIAAEIAHQVPGAP
;
A
#
# COMPACT_ATOMS: atom_id res chain seq x y z
N MET A 1 12.00 -74.06 2.37
CA MET A 1 11.51 -73.38 1.14
C MET A 1 10.20 -72.68 1.48
N ASN A 2 10.07 -71.42 1.04
CA ASN A 2 8.93 -70.48 1.15
C ASN A 2 9.10 -69.33 2.14
N SER A 3 9.97 -68.38 1.78
CA SER A 3 9.87 -66.98 2.21
C SER A 3 9.04 -66.21 1.19
N ARG A 4 7.83 -65.79 1.57
CA ARG A 4 6.99 -64.88 0.77
C ARG A 4 7.59 -63.47 0.86
N HIS A 5 8.18 -62.99 -0.24
CA HIS A 5 8.43 -61.56 -0.44
C HIS A 5 7.09 -60.88 -0.72
N SER A 6 6.65 -60.01 0.20
CA SER A 6 5.62 -59.02 -0.08
C SER A 6 6.32 -57.81 -0.69
N ALA A 7 6.18 -57.63 -2.00
CA ALA A 7 6.62 -56.44 -2.68
C ALA A 7 5.65 -55.31 -2.34
N LEU A 8 6.12 -54.32 -1.59
CA LEU A 8 5.45 -53.03 -1.46
C LEU A 8 5.55 -52.32 -2.82
N THR A 9 4.42 -52.25 -3.53
CA THR A 9 4.28 -51.40 -4.71
C THR A 9 4.47 -49.94 -4.28
N PRO A 10 5.32 -49.15 -4.94
CA PRO A 10 5.40 -47.73 -4.65
C PRO A 10 4.10 -47.09 -5.14
N THR A 11 3.24 -46.68 -4.21
CA THR A 11 2.16 -45.74 -4.51
C THR A 11 2.82 -44.47 -5.04
N SER A 12 2.51 -44.09 -6.28
CA SER A 12 2.99 -42.83 -6.84
C SER A 12 2.49 -41.69 -5.94
N THR A 13 3.33 -40.67 -5.77
CA THR A 13 3.01 -39.43 -5.04
C THR A 13 1.75 -38.73 -5.57
N ASP A 14 1.30 -39.11 -6.76
CA ASP A 14 0.11 -38.60 -7.45
C ASP A 14 -1.21 -39.13 -6.83
N ASP A 15 -1.23 -40.36 -6.33
CA ASP A 15 -2.43 -40.95 -5.72
C ASP A 15 -2.67 -40.46 -4.28
N ALA A 16 -1.63 -39.98 -3.59
CA ALA A 16 -1.75 -39.40 -2.24
C ALA A 16 -2.38 -37.99 -2.23
N ARG A 17 -2.54 -37.36 -3.40
CA ARG A 17 -3.07 -36.00 -3.54
C ARG A 17 -4.52 -35.93 -4.02
N ARG A 18 -5.12 -37.04 -4.47
CA ARG A 18 -6.53 -37.06 -4.87
C ARG A 18 -7.40 -36.70 -3.67
N GLY A 19 -8.04 -35.53 -3.72
CA GLY A 19 -8.93 -35.03 -2.68
C GLY A 19 -8.31 -34.11 -1.63
N ALA A 20 -7.00 -33.83 -1.70
CA ALA A 20 -6.40 -32.77 -0.89
C ALA A 20 -6.65 -31.39 -1.53
N PRO A 21 -6.96 -30.34 -0.75
CA PRO A 21 -7.16 -29.01 -1.32
C PRO A 21 -5.86 -28.49 -1.93
N MET A 22 -5.97 -27.79 -3.06
CA MET A 22 -4.89 -27.01 -3.65
C MET A 22 -4.51 -25.90 -2.67
N ARG A 23 -3.22 -25.72 -2.39
CA ARG A 23 -2.74 -24.73 -1.42
C ARG A 23 -2.07 -23.55 -2.11
N LEU A 24 -2.62 -22.36 -1.89
CA LEU A 24 -2.02 -21.08 -2.25
C LEU A 24 -1.51 -20.39 -0.98
N VAL A 25 -0.21 -20.09 -0.92
CA VAL A 25 0.33 -19.21 0.12
C VAL A 25 0.52 -17.81 -0.45
N MET A 26 -0.03 -16.80 0.21
CA MET A 26 0.18 -15.38 -0.07
C MET A 26 1.12 -14.81 0.99
N VAL A 27 2.31 -14.36 0.57
CA VAL A 27 3.25 -13.63 1.45
C VAL A 27 2.98 -12.14 1.32
N GLY A 28 2.43 -11.55 2.38
CA GLY A 28 1.84 -10.22 2.39
C GLY A 28 0.31 -10.29 2.35
N GLY A 29 -0.33 -9.49 3.20
CA GLY A 29 -1.77 -9.40 3.39
C GLY A 29 -2.31 -8.00 3.09
N GLY A 30 -1.53 -7.12 2.48
CA GLY A 30 -1.97 -5.77 2.12
C GLY A 30 -2.91 -5.70 0.90
N PRO A 31 -3.20 -4.49 0.38
CA PRO A 31 -4.20 -4.25 -0.67
C PRO A 31 -4.07 -5.13 -1.91
N ARG A 32 -2.84 -5.42 -2.33
CA ARG A 32 -2.57 -6.29 -3.49
C ARG A 32 -3.03 -7.72 -3.26
N ALA A 33 -2.75 -8.28 -2.08
CA ALA A 33 -3.11 -9.66 -1.76
C ALA A 33 -4.62 -9.82 -1.64
N ILE A 34 -5.30 -8.89 -0.96
CA ILE A 34 -6.76 -8.94 -0.82
C ILE A 34 -7.48 -8.67 -2.15
N GLY A 35 -6.92 -7.87 -3.05
CA GLY A 35 -7.45 -7.70 -4.40
C GLY A 35 -7.36 -8.99 -5.20
N VAL A 36 -6.27 -9.75 -5.08
CA VAL A 36 -6.17 -11.09 -5.69
C VAL A 36 -7.17 -12.05 -5.05
N LEU A 37 -7.32 -12.05 -3.72
CA LEU A 37 -8.30 -12.89 -3.04
C LEU A 37 -9.74 -12.56 -3.48
N GLU A 38 -10.04 -11.29 -3.68
CA GLU A 38 -11.34 -10.84 -4.18
C GLU A 38 -11.58 -11.36 -5.60
N ARG A 39 -10.61 -11.24 -6.51
CA ARG A 39 -10.69 -11.81 -7.86
C ARG A 39 -10.82 -13.34 -7.86
N LEU A 40 -10.15 -14.04 -6.94
CA LEU A 40 -10.31 -15.48 -6.76
C LEU A 40 -11.76 -15.82 -6.35
N GLY A 41 -12.34 -15.06 -5.42
CA GLY A 41 -13.74 -15.21 -5.02
C GLY A 41 -14.72 -14.95 -6.16
N ALA A 42 -14.55 -13.85 -6.89
CA ALA A 42 -15.38 -13.49 -8.04
C ALA A 42 -15.36 -14.56 -9.14
N ASN A 43 -14.20 -15.17 -9.39
CA ASN A 43 -14.05 -16.23 -10.38
C ASN A 43 -14.49 -17.62 -9.90
N ALA A 44 -14.57 -17.85 -8.58
CA ALA A 44 -14.86 -19.17 -8.03
C ALA A 44 -16.26 -19.68 -8.40
N GLY A 45 -17.21 -18.78 -8.68
CA GLY A 45 -18.58 -19.12 -9.11
C GLY A 45 -18.76 -19.26 -10.63
N VAL A 46 -17.74 -18.96 -11.44
CA VAL A 46 -17.83 -19.02 -12.91
C VAL A 46 -17.93 -20.49 -13.37
N PRO A 47 -18.83 -20.83 -14.31
CA PRO A 47 -18.94 -22.20 -14.85
C PRO A 47 -17.58 -22.74 -15.32
N GLY A 48 -17.33 -24.04 -15.09
CA GLY A 48 -16.03 -24.66 -15.28
C GLY A 48 -15.03 -24.37 -14.17
N THR A 49 -14.88 -23.13 -13.68
CA THR A 49 -14.05 -22.85 -12.48
C THR A 49 -14.70 -23.44 -11.23
N ALA A 50 -16.01 -23.25 -11.07
CA ALA A 50 -16.78 -23.83 -9.97
C ALA A 50 -16.71 -25.37 -9.95
N GLU A 51 -16.75 -26.01 -11.12
CA GLU A 51 -16.62 -27.47 -11.26
C GLU A 51 -15.22 -27.94 -10.84
N ARG A 52 -14.16 -27.28 -11.32
CA ARG A 52 -12.77 -27.58 -10.90
C ARG A 52 -12.56 -27.38 -9.40
N LEU A 53 -13.13 -26.33 -8.81
CA LEU A 53 -13.04 -26.08 -7.37
C LEU A 53 -13.88 -27.05 -6.53
N ALA A 54 -14.94 -27.62 -7.08
CA ALA A 54 -15.69 -28.69 -6.43
C ALA A 54 -14.89 -30.00 -6.40
N GLU A 55 -14.11 -30.29 -7.45
CA GLU A 55 -13.22 -31.45 -7.51
C GLU A 55 -11.95 -31.26 -6.66
N THR A 56 -11.36 -30.06 -6.72
CA THR A 56 -10.14 -29.69 -5.99
C THR A 56 -10.34 -28.34 -5.30
N PRO A 57 -10.80 -28.31 -4.04
CA PRO A 57 -11.00 -27.07 -3.30
C PRO A 57 -9.70 -26.27 -3.14
N LEU A 58 -9.82 -24.95 -3.00
CA LEU A 58 -8.69 -24.05 -2.77
C LEU A 58 -8.58 -23.69 -1.29
N HIS A 59 -7.38 -23.82 -0.75
CA HIS A 59 -7.01 -23.29 0.56
C HIS A 59 -5.98 -22.17 0.39
N VAL A 60 -6.29 -20.99 0.94
CA VAL A 60 -5.43 -19.81 0.89
C VAL A 60 -4.86 -19.53 2.28
N ASP A 61 -3.55 -19.58 2.42
CA ASP A 61 -2.84 -19.09 3.59
C ASP A 61 -2.35 -17.66 3.34
N ILE A 62 -2.77 -16.70 4.14
CA ILE A 62 -2.25 -15.33 4.10
C ILE A 62 -1.24 -15.16 5.23
N VAL A 63 0.01 -14.85 4.91
CA VAL A 63 1.09 -14.64 5.87
C VAL A 63 1.45 -13.15 5.91
N ASP A 64 1.12 -12.47 7.00
CA ASP A 64 1.48 -11.07 7.22
C ASP A 64 1.56 -10.79 8.74
N PRO A 65 2.59 -10.11 9.27
CA PRO A 65 2.63 -9.75 10.69
C PRO A 65 1.56 -8.71 11.08
N HIS A 66 0.98 -7.99 10.12
CA HIS A 66 -0.05 -6.96 10.30
C HIS A 66 -1.45 -7.43 9.89
N MET A 67 -2.47 -6.57 10.08
CA MET A 67 -3.85 -6.92 9.75
C MET A 67 -3.98 -7.12 8.23
N PRO A 68 -4.50 -8.28 7.77
CA PRO A 68 -4.85 -8.41 6.36
C PRO A 68 -5.86 -7.35 5.93
N GLY A 69 -5.80 -6.98 4.66
CA GLY A 69 -6.44 -5.79 4.11
C GLY A 69 -5.47 -4.62 4.13
N ALA A 70 -5.20 -4.11 5.32
CA ALA A 70 -4.43 -2.88 5.51
C ALA A 70 -2.91 -3.08 5.40
N GLY A 71 -2.40 -4.24 5.86
CA GLY A 71 -0.98 -4.58 5.84
C GLY A 71 -0.13 -3.65 6.72
N ARG A 72 1.18 -3.60 6.45
CA ARG A 72 2.12 -2.73 7.20
C ARG A 72 1.89 -1.24 6.96
N ILE A 73 1.46 -0.86 5.75
CA ILE A 73 1.45 0.54 5.28
C ILE A 73 0.28 1.33 5.83
N TRP A 74 -0.88 0.70 5.98
CA TRP A 74 -2.08 1.33 6.50
C TRP A 74 -2.36 0.70 7.86
N ARG A 75 -2.07 1.39 8.97
CA ARG A 75 -2.33 0.85 10.32
C ARG A 75 -3.35 1.71 11.04
N ALA A 76 -4.29 1.06 11.72
CA ALA A 76 -5.32 1.77 12.47
C ALA A 76 -4.73 2.60 13.63
N GLU A 77 -3.53 2.22 14.10
CA GLU A 77 -2.79 2.84 15.20
C GLU A 77 -1.94 4.04 14.76
N GLU A 78 -1.85 4.36 13.46
CA GLU A 78 -1.06 5.51 13.00
C GLU A 78 -1.62 6.84 13.52
N SER A 79 -0.75 7.85 13.52
CA SER A 79 -1.14 9.23 13.80
C SER A 79 -2.20 9.70 12.80
N PRO A 80 -3.26 10.43 13.24
CA PRO A 80 -4.23 11.02 12.32
C PRO A 80 -3.63 12.06 11.38
N LEU A 81 -2.42 12.56 11.68
CA LEU A 81 -1.70 13.52 10.85
C LEU A 81 -1.09 12.89 9.61
N LEU A 82 -0.98 11.56 9.56
CA LEU A 82 -0.53 10.86 8.38
C LEU A 82 -1.71 10.68 7.44
N LEU A 83 -1.69 11.42 6.35
CA LEU A 83 -2.78 11.45 5.37
C LEU A 83 -2.46 10.63 4.13
N MET A 84 -3.52 10.20 3.47
CA MET A 84 -3.52 9.78 2.07
C MET A 84 -3.14 10.96 1.18
N ASN A 85 -2.51 10.68 0.04
CA ASN A 85 -2.23 11.68 -0.98
C ASN A 85 -3.28 11.71 -2.10
N SER A 86 -4.39 10.98 -1.97
CA SER A 86 -5.51 10.97 -2.91
C SER A 86 -6.79 11.42 -2.20
N ARG A 87 -7.67 12.11 -2.93
CA ARG A 87 -8.99 12.50 -2.41
C ARG A 87 -9.82 11.25 -2.14
N ALA A 88 -10.69 11.30 -1.13
CA ALA A 88 -11.48 10.14 -0.73
C ALA A 88 -12.41 9.62 -1.86
N ALA A 89 -12.90 10.49 -2.74
CA ALA A 89 -13.69 10.08 -3.91
C ALA A 89 -12.86 9.34 -4.96
N ASP A 90 -11.55 9.60 -5.03
CA ASP A 90 -10.63 9.01 -6.02
C ASP A 90 -9.99 7.70 -5.51
N VAL A 91 -10.42 7.20 -4.35
CA VAL A 91 -9.88 5.98 -3.72
C VAL A 91 -10.94 4.90 -3.68
N SER A 92 -10.73 3.81 -4.40
CA SER A 92 -11.51 2.58 -4.30
C SER A 92 -10.58 1.36 -4.37
N ILE A 93 -10.91 0.31 -3.61
CA ILE A 93 -10.27 -1.01 -3.74
C ILE A 93 -11.11 -1.96 -4.61
N PHE A 94 -12.36 -1.62 -4.90
CA PHE A 94 -13.23 -2.42 -5.76
C PHE A 94 -12.86 -2.19 -7.22
N PRO A 95 -12.87 -3.25 -8.04
CA PRO A 95 -12.79 -3.10 -9.48
C PRO A 95 -14.09 -2.51 -10.03
N ASP A 96 -13.96 -1.72 -11.08
CA ASP A 96 -15.06 -1.21 -11.91
C ASP A 96 -14.87 -1.67 -13.37
N GLU A 97 -15.73 -1.19 -14.27
CA GLU A 97 -15.67 -1.52 -15.69
C GLU A 97 -14.39 -1.06 -16.41
N THR A 98 -13.56 -0.23 -15.78
CA THR A 98 -12.28 0.23 -16.34
C THR A 98 -11.14 -0.77 -16.07
N VAL A 99 -11.36 -1.75 -15.18
CA VAL A 99 -10.37 -2.76 -14.83
C VAL A 99 -10.49 -3.97 -15.75
N GLU A 100 -9.46 -4.20 -16.57
CA GLU A 100 -9.34 -5.42 -17.38
C GLU A 100 -8.91 -6.61 -16.49
N ALA A 101 -9.87 -7.47 -16.13
CA ALA A 101 -9.63 -8.69 -15.37
C ALA A 101 -10.61 -9.80 -15.77
N GLU A 102 -10.20 -11.06 -15.57
CA GLU A 102 -11.10 -12.21 -15.74
C GLU A 102 -12.17 -12.27 -14.64
N GLY A 103 -13.33 -12.82 -15.00
CA GLY A 103 -14.46 -13.00 -14.10
C GLY A 103 -15.36 -11.76 -13.98
N PRO A 104 -16.46 -11.88 -13.23
CA PRO A 104 -17.39 -10.77 -13.04
C PRO A 104 -16.73 -9.60 -12.27
N VAL A 105 -17.06 -8.38 -12.69
CA VAL A 105 -16.75 -7.17 -11.91
C VAL A 105 -17.74 -7.10 -10.74
N VAL A 106 -17.20 -6.98 -9.52
CA VAL A 106 -17.99 -6.81 -8.30
C VAL A 106 -17.69 -5.40 -7.81
N ALA A 107 -18.49 -4.45 -8.27
CA ALA A 107 -18.34 -3.04 -7.91
C ALA A 107 -18.65 -2.82 -6.42
N GLY A 108 -18.13 -1.73 -5.88
CA GLY A 108 -18.39 -1.32 -4.51
C GLY A 108 -18.01 0.15 -4.27
N PRO A 109 -18.26 0.66 -3.06
CA PRO A 109 -18.12 2.08 -2.78
C PRO A 109 -16.65 2.50 -2.80
N SER A 110 -16.38 3.69 -3.32
CA SER A 110 -15.18 4.48 -3.00
C SER A 110 -15.07 4.74 -1.50
N LEU A 111 -13.92 5.21 -1.03
CA LEU A 111 -13.70 5.54 0.37
C LEU A 111 -14.68 6.62 0.86
N ALA A 112 -14.99 7.62 0.02
CA ALA A 112 -15.98 8.64 0.31
C ALA A 112 -17.40 8.07 0.44
N GLU A 113 -17.81 7.20 -0.49
CA GLU A 113 -19.13 6.56 -0.48
C GLU A 113 -19.26 5.58 0.70
N TRP A 114 -18.17 4.92 1.09
CA TRP A 114 -18.12 4.06 2.27
C TRP A 114 -18.34 4.85 3.55
N ALA A 115 -17.62 5.97 3.71
CA ALA A 115 -17.78 6.87 4.86
C ALA A 115 -19.21 7.45 4.93
N ASP A 116 -19.77 7.82 3.79
CA ASP A 116 -21.13 8.33 3.68
C ASP A 116 -22.21 7.25 3.93
N GLY A 117 -21.96 6.02 3.48
CA GLY A 117 -22.78 4.86 3.80
C GLY A 117 -22.83 4.57 5.31
N ILE A 118 -21.70 4.72 6.01
CA ILE A 118 -21.64 4.63 7.48
C ILE A 118 -22.43 5.77 8.12
N ARG A 119 -22.26 7.01 7.64
CA ARG A 119 -22.98 8.19 8.13
C ARG A 119 -24.50 8.04 8.01
N ARG A 120 -24.98 7.42 6.93
CA ARG A 120 -26.41 7.14 6.69
C ARG A 120 -26.92 5.86 7.35
N GLY A 121 -26.05 5.04 7.93
CA GLY A 121 -26.40 3.74 8.49
C GLY A 121 -26.73 2.66 7.44
N THR A 122 -26.36 2.86 6.17
CA THR A 122 -26.51 1.84 5.12
C THR A 122 -25.36 0.85 5.08
N ILE A 123 -24.20 1.22 5.64
CA ILE A 123 -23.05 0.35 5.87
C ILE A 123 -22.80 0.29 7.37
N ALA A 124 -22.63 -0.92 7.91
CA ALA A 124 -22.28 -1.10 9.30
C ALA A 124 -20.90 -0.49 9.57
N ALA A 125 -20.82 0.38 10.59
CA ALA A 125 -19.55 0.95 11.00
C ALA A 125 -18.58 -0.16 11.46
N PRO A 126 -17.29 -0.09 11.11
CA PRO A 126 -16.30 -0.99 11.69
C PRO A 126 -16.25 -0.81 13.21
N THR A 127 -15.81 -1.83 13.93
CA THR A 127 -15.54 -1.68 15.37
C THR A 127 -14.30 -0.80 15.52
N ALA A 128 -14.53 0.50 15.55
CA ALA A 128 -13.52 1.54 15.66
C ALA A 128 -13.83 2.39 16.89
N GLY A 129 -12.81 2.74 17.66
CA GLY A 129 -12.99 3.67 18.79
C GLY A 129 -13.65 4.98 18.34
N THR A 130 -14.26 5.69 19.28
CA THR A 130 -15.07 6.90 19.02
C THR A 130 -14.35 7.95 18.18
N THR A 131 -13.04 8.15 18.39
CA THR A 131 -12.22 9.09 17.61
C THR A 131 -12.13 8.74 16.13
N ARG A 132 -11.89 7.46 15.81
CA ARG A 132 -11.77 7.01 14.41
C ARG A 132 -13.13 7.08 13.70
N LEU A 133 -14.22 6.79 14.41
CA LEU A 133 -15.57 6.95 13.89
C LEU A 133 -15.88 8.43 13.57
N ALA A 134 -15.42 9.37 14.41
CA ALA A 134 -15.58 10.79 14.13
C ALA A 134 -14.84 11.23 12.86
N GLU A 135 -13.63 10.72 12.61
CA GLU A 135 -12.91 10.97 11.34
C GLU A 135 -13.69 10.44 10.13
N ILE A 136 -14.23 9.22 10.22
CA ILE A 136 -15.05 8.64 9.13
C ILE A 136 -16.27 9.54 8.87
N HIS A 137 -16.96 9.99 9.92
CA HIS A 137 -18.14 10.86 9.75
C HIS A 137 -17.79 12.22 9.14
N ALA A 138 -16.63 12.78 9.48
CA ALA A 138 -16.17 14.06 8.97
C ALA A 138 -15.65 13.99 7.52
N LEU A 139 -15.29 12.80 7.03
CA LEU A 139 -14.69 12.62 5.70
C LEU A 139 -15.67 12.95 4.57
N GLY A 140 -15.37 14.00 3.81
CA GLY A 140 -16.02 14.36 2.56
C GLY A 140 -15.27 13.84 1.33
N PRO A 141 -15.89 13.92 0.13
CA PRO A 141 -15.33 13.39 -1.11
C PRO A 141 -14.02 14.06 -1.55
N THR A 142 -13.85 15.35 -1.25
CA THR A 142 -12.66 16.13 -1.63
C THR A 142 -11.54 16.10 -0.59
N ASP A 143 -11.79 15.47 0.56
CA ASP A 143 -10.84 15.42 1.65
C ASP A 143 -9.80 14.31 1.45
N PHE A 144 -8.66 14.47 2.10
CA PHE A 144 -7.61 13.45 2.18
C PHE A 144 -7.79 12.67 3.48
N ALA A 145 -8.18 11.40 3.39
CA ALA A 145 -8.39 10.56 4.56
C ALA A 145 -7.07 10.33 5.33
N SER A 146 -7.16 10.15 6.65
CA SER A 146 -6.01 9.65 7.41
C SER A 146 -5.71 8.19 7.03
N ARG A 147 -4.45 7.79 7.12
CA ARG A 147 -4.01 6.42 6.79
C ARG A 147 -4.71 5.37 7.65
N ARG A 148 -5.08 5.73 8.88
CA ARG A 148 -5.86 4.87 9.79
C ARG A 148 -7.32 4.71 9.35
N VAL A 149 -7.93 5.70 8.72
CA VAL A 149 -9.27 5.56 8.11
C VAL A 149 -9.19 4.67 6.86
N GLN A 150 -8.14 4.84 6.04
CA GLN A 150 -7.89 3.93 4.91
C GLN A 150 -7.70 2.47 5.37
N ALA A 151 -7.01 2.26 6.49
CA ALA A 151 -6.85 0.92 7.07
C ALA A 151 -8.21 0.26 7.37
N LEU A 152 -9.13 1.01 8.00
CA LEU A 152 -10.47 0.51 8.32
C LEU A 152 -11.31 0.18 7.08
N TYR A 153 -11.18 0.97 6.00
CA TYR A 153 -11.83 0.67 4.72
C TYR A 153 -11.30 -0.62 4.11
N LEU A 154 -9.98 -0.85 4.13
CA LEU A 154 -9.35 -2.07 3.62
C LEU A 154 -9.67 -3.31 4.46
N GLU A 155 -9.70 -3.18 5.78
CA GLU A 155 -10.12 -4.25 6.70
C GLU A 155 -11.61 -4.61 6.50
N TRP A 156 -12.46 -3.60 6.34
CA TRP A 156 -13.87 -3.80 6.01
C TRP A 156 -14.03 -4.52 4.68
N PHE A 157 -13.30 -4.11 3.63
CA PHE A 157 -13.30 -4.77 2.33
C PHE A 157 -12.82 -6.22 2.45
N PHE A 158 -11.74 -6.49 3.18
CA PHE A 158 -11.28 -7.86 3.42
C PHE A 158 -12.38 -8.72 4.07
N GLY A 159 -13.12 -8.17 5.03
CA GLY A 159 -14.30 -8.82 5.60
C GLY A 159 -15.40 -9.11 4.58
N GLN A 160 -15.68 -8.19 3.65
CA GLN A 160 -16.64 -8.42 2.55
C GLN A 160 -16.17 -9.55 1.63
N VAL A 161 -14.88 -9.57 1.28
CA VAL A 161 -14.29 -10.62 0.45
C VAL A 161 -14.46 -11.99 1.12
N LEU A 162 -14.08 -12.12 2.38
CA LEU A 162 -14.22 -13.38 3.12
C LEU A 162 -15.67 -13.86 3.20
N ALA A 163 -16.63 -12.94 3.40
CA ALA A 163 -18.05 -13.26 3.46
C ALA A 163 -18.63 -13.73 2.10
N ALA A 164 -18.01 -13.32 1.00
CA ALA A 164 -18.43 -13.66 -0.36
C ALA A 164 -17.79 -14.96 -0.90
N LEU A 165 -16.77 -15.51 -0.23
CA LEU A 165 -16.10 -16.73 -0.69
C LEU A 165 -17.05 -17.95 -0.64
N PRO A 166 -17.09 -18.79 -1.69
CA PRO A 166 -17.83 -20.04 -1.65
C PRO A 166 -17.14 -21.04 -0.71
N SER A 167 -17.87 -22.07 -0.27
CA SER A 167 -17.35 -23.11 0.63
C SER A 167 -16.16 -23.91 0.06
N THR A 168 -15.94 -23.85 -1.25
CA THR A 168 -14.80 -24.45 -1.96
C THR A 168 -13.52 -23.63 -1.87
N VAL A 169 -13.57 -22.40 -1.33
CA VAL A 169 -12.41 -21.55 -1.06
C VAL A 169 -12.34 -21.25 0.44
N SER A 170 -11.28 -21.71 1.09
CA SER A 170 -11.04 -21.45 2.51
C SER A 170 -9.82 -20.57 2.72
N VAL A 171 -9.83 -19.73 3.75
CA VAL A 171 -8.74 -18.81 4.07
C VAL A 171 -8.27 -19.01 5.50
N THR A 172 -6.95 -19.07 5.70
CA THR A 172 -6.32 -19.02 7.02
C THR A 172 -5.32 -17.88 7.07
N VAL A 173 -5.44 -17.05 8.11
CA VAL A 173 -4.54 -15.92 8.33
C VAL A 173 -3.47 -16.30 9.34
N HIS A 174 -2.21 -16.15 8.94
CA HIS A 174 -1.04 -16.35 9.77
C HIS A 174 -0.42 -14.99 10.11
N ARG A 175 -0.74 -14.48 11.30
CA ARG A 175 -0.15 -13.26 11.87
C ARG A 175 1.30 -13.51 12.28
N THR A 176 2.22 -13.53 11.31
CA THR A 176 3.66 -13.82 11.48
C THR A 176 4.45 -13.38 10.25
N THR A 177 5.78 -13.38 10.36
CA THR A 177 6.69 -13.02 9.27
C THR A 177 7.09 -14.26 8.47
N ALA A 178 6.98 -14.20 7.14
CA ALA A 178 7.67 -15.15 6.27
C ALA A 178 9.15 -14.76 6.16
N THR A 179 10.05 -15.65 6.57
CA THR A 179 11.50 -15.37 6.65
C THR A 179 12.27 -15.88 5.43
N ALA A 180 11.76 -16.92 4.77
CA ALA A 180 12.32 -17.43 3.53
C ALA A 180 11.28 -18.17 2.68
N VAL A 181 11.58 -18.29 1.39
CA VAL A 181 10.84 -19.12 0.43
C VAL A 181 11.85 -20.03 -0.27
N ARG A 182 11.53 -21.31 -0.37
CA ARG A 182 12.32 -22.29 -1.12
C ARG A 182 11.43 -23.05 -2.08
N ALA A 183 11.99 -23.43 -3.22
CA ALA A 183 11.38 -24.48 -4.03
C ALA A 183 11.33 -25.77 -3.20
N GLY A 184 10.23 -26.50 -3.30
CA GLY A 184 10.06 -27.79 -2.65
C GLY A 184 10.64 -28.92 -3.50
N ASP A 185 11.30 -29.88 -2.85
CA ASP A 185 11.79 -31.11 -3.48
C ASP A 185 10.77 -32.28 -3.37
N GLY A 186 9.56 -31.97 -2.89
CA GLY A 186 8.51 -32.95 -2.57
C GLY A 186 7.19 -32.64 -3.29
N PRO A 187 6.06 -33.15 -2.79
CA PRO A 187 4.76 -32.91 -3.44
C PRO A 187 4.42 -31.42 -3.56
N ALA A 188 4.68 -30.62 -2.51
CA ALA A 188 4.48 -29.17 -2.56
C ALA A 188 5.58 -28.48 -3.38
N THR A 189 5.17 -27.59 -4.30
CA THR A 189 6.07 -26.82 -5.17
C THR A 189 6.91 -25.81 -4.40
N TRP A 190 6.39 -25.28 -3.29
CA TRP A 190 7.03 -24.25 -2.48
C TRP A 190 6.96 -24.56 -1.00
N ASN A 191 8.00 -24.17 -0.26
CA ASN A 191 8.02 -24.15 1.19
C ASN A 191 8.28 -22.71 1.67
N VAL A 192 7.39 -22.20 2.51
CA VAL A 192 7.48 -20.86 3.11
C VAL A 192 7.88 -21.02 4.58
N GLU A 193 9.09 -20.58 4.92
CA GLU A 193 9.58 -20.55 6.31
C GLU A 193 8.94 -19.38 7.05
N LEU A 194 8.51 -19.65 8.29
CA LEU A 194 7.83 -18.68 9.16
C LEU A 194 8.68 -18.46 10.41
N GLU A 195 8.72 -17.23 10.91
CA GLU A 195 9.61 -16.80 12.01
C GLU A 195 9.48 -17.67 13.27
N ASP A 196 8.25 -18.02 13.65
CA ASP A 196 7.97 -18.67 14.95
C ASP A 196 7.11 -19.94 14.84
N ARG A 197 7.08 -20.61 13.68
CA ARG A 197 6.24 -21.80 13.49
C ARG A 197 6.71 -22.69 12.34
N ALA A 198 6.05 -23.85 12.21
CA ALA A 198 6.32 -24.78 11.12
C ALA A 198 6.14 -24.13 9.74
N PRO A 199 6.98 -24.49 8.75
CA PRO A 199 6.86 -23.97 7.40
C PRO A 199 5.55 -24.41 6.74
N LEU A 200 5.05 -23.58 5.83
CA LEU A 200 3.87 -23.89 5.02
C LEU A 200 4.28 -24.45 3.66
N GLY A 201 3.75 -25.61 3.31
CA GLY A 201 3.83 -26.14 1.95
C GLY A 201 2.75 -25.52 1.06
N ALA A 202 3.12 -25.15 -0.16
CA ALA A 202 2.22 -24.53 -1.14
C ALA A 202 2.39 -25.17 -2.53
N ASP A 203 1.28 -25.33 -3.24
CA ASP A 203 1.29 -25.66 -4.67
C ASP A 203 1.51 -24.39 -5.50
N LEU A 204 0.96 -23.27 -5.02
CA LEU A 204 1.09 -21.94 -5.60
C LEU A 204 1.58 -20.95 -4.54
N LEU A 205 2.40 -19.99 -4.98
CA LEU A 205 2.92 -18.92 -4.12
C LEU A 205 2.66 -17.56 -4.77
N LEU A 206 2.03 -16.66 -4.02
CA LEU A 206 1.90 -15.25 -4.37
C LEU A 206 2.82 -14.41 -3.47
N LEU A 207 3.80 -13.74 -4.06
CA LEU A 207 4.62 -12.75 -3.35
C LEU A 207 3.98 -11.35 -3.50
N ALA A 208 3.33 -10.91 -2.43
CA ALA A 208 2.65 -9.61 -2.33
C ALA A 208 3.18 -8.76 -1.16
N ALA A 209 4.46 -8.91 -0.82
CA ALA A 209 5.11 -8.26 0.34
C ALA A 209 5.18 -6.71 0.26
N GLY A 210 4.82 -6.12 -0.89
CA GLY A 210 4.76 -4.67 -1.05
C GLY A 210 6.15 -4.01 -0.93
N HIS A 211 6.22 -2.90 -0.19
CA HIS A 211 7.46 -2.16 0.02
C HIS A 211 8.21 -2.72 1.24
N THR A 212 9.31 -3.41 0.99
CA THR A 212 10.20 -3.92 2.05
C THR A 212 11.22 -2.88 2.49
N ASP A 213 11.72 -3.02 3.71
CA ASP A 213 12.79 -2.15 4.21
C ASP A 213 14.03 -2.22 3.32
N SER A 214 14.66 -1.06 3.13
CA SER A 214 15.93 -1.00 2.42
C SER A 214 17.06 -1.48 3.30
N ARG A 215 17.83 -2.47 2.84
CA ARG A 215 19.09 -2.84 3.51
C ARG A 215 20.01 -1.61 3.63
N PRO A 216 20.60 -1.34 4.80
CA PRO A 216 21.58 -0.27 4.94
C PRO A 216 22.75 -0.48 3.97
N ASN A 217 23.23 0.61 3.35
CA ASN A 217 24.45 0.60 2.54
C ASN A 217 25.61 1.22 3.33
N ALA A 218 26.82 1.19 2.76
CA ALA A 218 28.03 1.72 3.41
C ALA A 218 27.85 3.17 3.92
N ALA A 219 27.32 4.06 3.07
CA ALA A 219 27.08 5.46 3.43
C ALA A 219 26.10 5.61 4.62
N ARG A 220 25.07 4.76 4.72
CA ARG A 220 24.15 4.76 5.87
C ARG A 220 24.81 4.24 7.14
N HIS A 221 25.65 3.20 7.03
CA HIS A 221 26.45 2.73 8.16
C HIS A 221 27.43 3.80 8.66
N GLU A 222 28.06 4.55 7.76
CA GLU A 222 28.95 5.66 8.11
C GLU A 222 28.22 6.77 8.86
N LEU A 223 27.02 7.16 8.41
CA LEU A 223 26.19 8.16 9.10
C LEU A 223 25.75 7.68 10.49
N ALA A 224 25.30 6.43 10.60
CA ALA A 224 24.93 5.85 11.88
C ALA A 224 26.12 5.78 12.84
N ALA A 225 27.30 5.41 12.34
CA ALA A 225 28.53 5.37 13.12
C ALA A 225 29.00 6.78 13.50
N PHE A 226 28.89 7.76 12.61
CA PHE A 226 29.19 9.16 12.88
C PHE A 226 28.31 9.69 14.01
N ALA A 227 27.00 9.53 13.90
CA ALA A 227 26.05 9.94 14.95
C ALA A 227 26.43 9.33 16.30
N ARG A 228 26.64 8.00 16.36
CA ARG A 228 27.08 7.32 17.60
C ARG A 228 28.38 7.87 18.17
N ARG A 229 29.42 8.11 17.35
CA ARG A 229 30.71 8.66 17.82
C ARG A 229 30.59 10.05 18.42
N HIS A 230 29.59 10.82 18.00
CA HIS A 230 29.35 12.19 18.46
C HIS A 230 28.17 12.30 19.44
N GLY A 231 27.66 11.18 19.96
CA GLY A 231 26.52 11.18 20.88
C GLY A 231 25.19 11.64 20.27
N GLY A 232 25.08 11.62 18.94
CA GLY A 232 23.88 12.01 18.19
C GLY A 232 22.99 10.83 17.82
N THR A 233 21.78 11.16 17.38
CA THR A 233 20.77 10.21 16.90
C THR A 233 20.82 10.10 15.38
N TYR A 234 20.75 8.88 14.84
CA TYR A 234 20.55 8.63 13.42
C TYR A 234 19.25 7.88 13.20
N LEU A 235 18.28 8.54 12.56
CA LEU A 235 17.07 7.90 12.07
C LEU A 235 17.29 7.47 10.61
N GLY A 236 17.28 6.16 10.37
CA GLY A 236 17.39 5.61 9.02
C GLY A 236 16.11 5.79 8.21
N PRO A 237 16.12 5.51 6.90
CA PRO A 237 14.91 5.46 6.11
C PRO A 237 13.92 4.43 6.69
N SER A 238 12.72 4.87 7.01
CA SER A 238 11.62 4.05 7.52
C SER A 238 10.29 4.57 6.97
N GLN A 239 9.21 3.81 7.20
CA GLN A 239 7.88 4.40 7.13
C GLN A 239 7.75 5.50 8.19
N ALA A 240 6.98 6.55 7.90
CA ALA A 240 6.83 7.68 8.83
C ALA A 240 6.26 7.24 10.19
N SER A 241 5.35 6.28 10.17
CA SER A 241 4.74 5.69 11.35
C SER A 241 5.66 4.73 12.12
N ASP A 242 6.77 4.30 11.53
CA ASP A 242 7.83 3.51 12.21
C ASP A 242 9.01 4.40 12.65
N ALA A 243 9.00 5.70 12.32
CA ALA A 243 10.09 6.60 12.65
C ALA A 243 10.07 6.94 14.14
N GLN A 244 11.21 6.74 14.80
CA GLN A 244 11.42 7.04 16.23
C GLN A 244 11.65 8.54 16.45
N VAL A 245 10.65 9.34 16.09
CA VAL A 245 10.70 10.82 16.14
C VAL A 245 10.79 11.35 17.56
N GLU A 246 10.41 10.57 18.56
CA GLU A 246 10.55 10.83 20.00
C GLU A 246 12.01 10.95 20.45
N LEU A 247 12.96 10.41 19.67
CA LEU A 247 14.41 10.55 19.94
C LEU A 247 14.96 11.94 19.60
N LEU A 248 14.14 12.83 19.06
CA LEU A 248 14.51 14.20 18.69
C LEU A 248 13.94 15.17 19.74
N GLY A 249 14.81 15.85 20.48
CA GLY A 249 14.40 16.79 21.54
C GLY A 249 13.87 18.13 21.02
N ALA A 250 13.18 18.86 21.88
CA ALA A 250 12.77 20.24 21.65
C ALA A 250 13.99 21.13 21.36
N GLY A 251 13.90 21.99 20.35
CA GLY A 251 14.97 22.91 19.93
C GLY A 251 16.22 22.23 19.36
N GLN A 252 16.30 20.90 19.33
CA GLN A 252 17.46 20.15 18.82
C GLN A 252 17.62 20.40 17.32
N ASP A 253 18.87 20.63 16.88
CA ASP A 253 19.18 20.70 15.46
C ASP A 253 19.12 19.32 14.80
N VAL A 254 18.27 19.18 13.77
CA VAL A 254 18.03 17.94 13.04
C VAL A 254 18.26 18.16 11.56
N ILE A 255 19.21 17.43 10.98
CA ILE A 255 19.46 17.46 9.54
C ILE A 255 18.56 16.44 8.85
N VAL A 256 17.71 16.91 7.94
CA VAL A 256 16.81 16.07 7.16
C VAL A 256 17.30 15.97 5.72
N ARG A 257 17.52 14.75 5.23
CA ARG A 257 18.01 14.47 3.88
C ARG A 257 16.86 14.00 2.98
N GLY A 258 16.29 14.94 2.24
CA GLY A 258 15.17 14.73 1.32
C GLY A 258 13.96 15.58 1.70
N MET A 259 13.27 16.10 0.68
CA MET A 259 12.03 16.89 0.82
C MET A 259 10.86 16.21 0.11
N GLY A 260 10.86 14.86 0.03
CA GLY A 260 9.79 14.09 -0.61
C GLY A 260 8.52 14.01 0.23
N LEU A 261 7.53 13.23 -0.21
CA LEU A 261 6.28 13.02 0.53
C LEU A 261 6.52 12.59 2.00
N ALA A 262 7.48 11.70 2.24
CA ALA A 262 7.82 11.28 3.60
C ALA A 262 8.37 12.40 4.50
N PHE A 263 8.93 13.47 3.93
CA PHE A 263 9.34 14.64 4.71
C PHE A 263 8.11 15.41 5.22
N VAL A 264 7.03 15.49 4.44
CA VAL A 264 5.79 16.15 4.88
C VAL A 264 5.19 15.42 6.09
N ASP A 265 5.18 14.09 6.06
CA ASP A 265 4.78 13.27 7.21
C ASP A 265 5.67 13.53 8.44
N LEU A 266 6.99 13.52 8.25
CA LEU A 266 7.95 13.79 9.33
C LEU A 266 7.75 15.18 9.92
N MET A 267 7.53 16.18 9.06
CA MET A 267 7.25 17.56 9.48
C MET A 267 5.98 17.59 10.32
N ALA A 268 4.86 17.03 9.84
CA ALA A 268 3.60 17.01 10.57
C ALA A 268 3.73 16.33 11.95
N LEU A 269 4.46 15.21 12.05
CA LEU A 269 4.72 14.53 13.32
C LEU A 269 5.59 15.36 14.28
N LEU A 270 6.55 16.11 13.77
CA LEU A 270 7.46 16.94 14.57
C LEU A 270 6.92 18.35 14.86
N THR A 271 5.80 18.74 14.25
CA THR A 271 5.15 20.04 14.43
C THR A 271 3.78 19.88 15.11
N GLU A 272 2.73 19.59 14.36
CA GLU A 272 1.38 19.39 14.87
C GLU A 272 1.30 18.20 15.82
N GLY A 273 2.08 17.16 15.54
CA GLY A 273 2.22 16.00 16.43
C GLY A 273 2.84 16.33 17.79
N ARG A 274 3.44 17.52 17.93
CA ARG A 274 3.98 18.06 19.18
C ARG A 274 3.14 19.19 19.78
N GLY A 275 1.97 19.45 19.22
CA GLY A 275 1.00 20.43 19.72
C GLY A 275 1.08 21.80 19.06
N GLY A 276 1.97 21.98 18.07
CA GLY A 276 1.91 23.17 17.23
C GLY A 276 0.65 23.20 16.36
N ARG A 277 0.30 24.37 15.84
CA ARG A 277 -0.93 24.52 15.04
C ARG A 277 -0.78 25.55 13.94
N PHE A 278 -1.39 25.27 12.79
CA PHE A 278 -1.58 26.28 11.75
C PHE A 278 -2.90 27.03 12.01
N VAL A 279 -2.85 28.35 11.97
CA VAL A 279 -4.03 29.24 12.09
C VAL A 279 -4.09 30.15 10.87
N PRO A 280 -5.28 30.67 10.48
CA PRO A 280 -5.37 31.72 9.46
C PRO A 280 -4.43 32.88 9.79
N ALA A 281 -3.73 33.39 8.77
CA ALA A 281 -2.77 34.46 8.97
C ALA A 281 -3.47 35.72 9.51
N ALA A 282 -2.93 36.32 10.58
CA ALA A 282 -3.54 37.49 11.21
C ALA A 282 -3.68 38.68 10.24
N GLU A 283 -2.72 38.80 9.31
CA GLU A 283 -2.73 39.80 8.24
C GLU A 283 -3.95 39.68 7.34
N ALA A 284 -4.42 38.46 7.05
CA ALA A 284 -5.57 38.19 6.20
C ALA A 284 -6.88 38.68 6.82
N GLU A 285 -6.99 38.67 8.16
CA GLU A 285 -8.18 39.15 8.88
C GLU A 285 -8.27 40.69 8.91
N SER A 286 -7.14 41.37 8.74
CA SER A 286 -7.02 42.83 8.79
C SER A 286 -6.91 43.52 7.42
N ALA A 287 -6.78 42.74 6.35
CA ALA A 287 -6.60 43.24 4.99
C ALA A 287 -7.90 43.74 4.35
N GLY A 288 -7.83 44.80 3.55
CA GLY A 288 -8.93 45.23 2.68
C GLY A 288 -9.27 44.18 1.61
N GLU A 289 -10.44 44.26 0.98
CA GLU A 289 -11.00 43.19 0.12
C GLU A 289 -10.03 42.65 -0.94
N ASP A 290 -9.24 43.52 -1.60
CA ASP A 290 -8.28 43.12 -2.64
C ASP A 290 -7.05 42.38 -2.07
N ALA A 291 -6.51 42.83 -0.94
CA ALA A 291 -5.38 42.19 -0.27
C ALA A 291 -5.81 40.90 0.47
N ALA A 292 -7.06 40.84 0.92
CA ALA A 292 -7.66 39.64 1.50
C ALA A 292 -7.80 38.51 0.46
N ALA A 293 -7.90 38.82 -0.83
CA ALA A 293 -7.93 37.82 -1.89
C ALA A 293 -6.57 37.13 -2.07
N GLU A 294 -5.45 37.88 -2.07
CA GLU A 294 -4.09 37.32 -2.14
C GLU A 294 -3.68 36.57 -0.86
N LEU A 295 -4.19 37.01 0.30
CA LEU A 295 -3.89 36.39 1.60
C LEU A 295 -4.85 35.24 1.94
N ARG A 296 -5.88 34.98 1.12
CA ARG A 296 -6.87 33.94 1.37
C ARG A 296 -6.20 32.56 1.36
N GLY A 297 -6.24 31.88 2.50
CA GLY A 297 -5.64 30.56 2.67
C GLY A 297 -4.18 30.58 3.14
N ARG A 298 -3.60 31.77 3.38
CA ARG A 298 -2.32 31.89 4.08
C ARG A 298 -2.49 31.48 5.55
N LEU A 299 -1.53 30.70 6.06
CA LEU A 299 -1.52 30.19 7.42
C LEU A 299 -0.28 30.66 8.17
N ASP A 300 -0.46 31.05 9.42
CA ASP A 300 0.62 31.23 10.39
C ASP A 300 0.78 29.97 11.23
N TYR A 301 2.02 29.53 11.43
CA TYR A 301 2.31 28.41 12.31
C TYR A 301 2.63 28.91 13.72
N LEU A 302 1.89 28.40 14.70
CA LEU A 302 2.10 28.65 16.13
C LEU A 302 2.82 27.44 16.74
N PRO A 303 4.12 27.56 17.08
CA PRO A 303 4.87 26.48 17.69
C PRO A 303 4.39 26.21 19.12
N SER A 304 4.47 24.95 19.55
CA SER A 304 4.28 24.52 20.93
C SER A 304 5.50 24.78 21.82
N GLY A 305 6.70 24.82 21.21
CA GLY A 305 7.98 24.85 21.91
C GLY A 305 8.64 23.47 22.02
N GLU A 306 7.92 22.40 21.70
CA GLU A 306 8.42 21.02 21.73
C GLU A 306 9.05 20.60 20.38
N GLU A 307 8.95 21.44 19.35
CA GLU A 307 9.48 21.14 18.01
C GLU A 307 11.02 21.17 17.97
N PRO A 308 11.68 20.29 17.20
CA PRO A 308 13.09 20.43 16.86
C PRO A 308 13.30 21.51 15.78
N ARG A 309 14.56 21.91 15.59
CA ARG A 309 14.98 22.80 14.48
C ARG A 309 15.40 21.97 13.28
N LEU A 310 14.56 21.96 12.24
CA LEU A 310 14.80 21.17 11.03
C LEU A 310 15.69 21.92 10.01
N TRP A 311 16.84 21.35 9.71
CA TRP A 311 17.72 21.75 8.62
C TRP A 311 17.51 20.81 7.44
N VAL A 312 16.64 21.21 6.52
CA VAL A 312 16.14 20.33 5.46
C VAL A 312 16.88 20.60 4.16
N GLY A 313 17.35 19.53 3.50
CA GLY A 313 18.00 19.63 2.20
C GLY A 313 17.49 18.57 1.22
N SER A 314 17.38 18.92 -0.06
CA SER A 314 17.10 17.99 -1.16
C SER A 314 18.01 18.26 -2.35
N ARG A 315 18.08 17.33 -3.32
CA ARG A 315 18.89 17.52 -4.53
C ARG A 315 18.45 18.75 -5.36
N ARG A 316 17.15 19.05 -5.39
CA ARG A 316 16.59 20.21 -6.12
C ARG A 316 16.63 21.50 -5.32
N GLY A 317 16.81 21.43 -3.99
CA GLY A 317 16.84 22.59 -3.11
C GLY A 317 15.48 23.29 -2.91
N VAL A 318 14.41 22.83 -3.56
CA VAL A 318 13.05 23.38 -3.45
C VAL A 318 12.06 22.30 -2.99
N PRO A 319 11.04 22.66 -2.18
CA PRO A 319 9.99 21.73 -1.76
C PRO A 319 9.04 21.39 -2.93
N TYR A 320 8.28 20.30 -2.79
CA TYR A 320 7.17 20.01 -3.71
C TYR A 320 6.06 21.03 -3.53
N HIS A 321 5.33 21.32 -4.61
CA HIS A 321 4.10 22.09 -4.52
C HIS A 321 3.04 21.27 -3.78
N SER A 322 2.21 21.94 -2.98
CA SER A 322 1.03 21.32 -2.36
C SER A 322 0.06 20.87 -3.44
N LYS A 323 -0.64 19.74 -3.21
CA LYS A 323 -1.81 19.41 -4.03
C LYS A 323 -2.84 20.52 -3.91
N VAL A 324 -3.28 21.05 -5.05
CA VAL A 324 -4.24 22.15 -5.10
C VAL A 324 -5.62 21.60 -4.78
N ARG A 325 -6.46 22.34 -4.04
CA ARG A 325 -7.86 21.93 -3.80
C ARG A 325 -8.69 21.89 -5.09
N ASP A 326 -8.20 22.53 -6.14
CA ASP A 326 -8.86 22.65 -7.43
C ASP A 326 -7.94 22.09 -8.53
N GLU A 327 -7.85 20.76 -8.63
CA GLU A 327 -7.09 20.09 -9.70
C GLU A 327 -7.81 20.19 -11.07
N GLY A 328 -8.87 20.98 -11.20
CA GLY A 328 -9.70 21.03 -12.39
C GLY A 328 -10.42 19.70 -12.66
N ALA A 329 -11.10 19.60 -13.79
CA ALA A 329 -11.64 18.32 -14.25
C ALA A 329 -10.45 17.38 -14.59
N PRO A 330 -10.51 16.08 -14.22
CA PRO A 330 -9.52 15.12 -14.66
C PRO A 330 -9.37 15.21 -16.18
N THR A 331 -8.22 15.68 -16.65
CA THR A 331 -7.84 15.47 -18.04
C THR A 331 -7.58 13.97 -18.11
N GLY A 332 -8.57 13.20 -18.57
CA GLY A 332 -8.40 11.78 -18.83
C GLY A 332 -7.13 11.54 -19.67
N LEU A 333 -6.59 10.32 -19.64
CA LEU A 333 -5.47 9.97 -20.50
C LEU A 333 -5.88 10.27 -21.94
N GLY A 334 -5.28 11.31 -22.54
CA GLY A 334 -5.34 11.50 -23.97
C GLY A 334 -4.84 10.22 -24.66
N ALA A 335 -5.17 10.04 -25.93
CA ALA A 335 -4.59 8.93 -26.68
C ALA A 335 -3.06 9.04 -26.61
N LEU A 336 -2.40 7.96 -26.18
CA LEU A 336 -0.94 7.90 -26.13
C LEU A 336 -0.40 8.01 -27.56
N VAL A 337 0.54 8.93 -27.78
CA VAL A 337 1.13 9.20 -29.10
C VAL A 337 2.51 8.57 -29.21
N HIS A 338 3.27 8.59 -28.12
CA HIS A 338 4.65 8.12 -28.06
C HIS A 338 4.75 6.76 -27.36
N VAL A 339 4.07 6.58 -26.22
CA VAL A 339 4.08 5.29 -25.50
C VAL A 339 3.00 4.37 -26.08
N THR A 340 3.22 3.90 -27.31
CA THR A 340 2.27 3.00 -28.01
C THR A 340 2.84 1.58 -28.14
N PRO A 341 2.00 0.55 -28.24
CA PRO A 341 2.45 -0.82 -28.48
C PRO A 341 3.30 -0.96 -29.76
N GLU A 342 3.07 -0.13 -30.78
CA GLU A 342 3.87 -0.11 -32.01
C GLU A 342 5.26 0.48 -31.75
N ASN A 343 5.36 1.63 -31.06
CA ASN A 343 6.64 2.27 -30.76
C ASN A 343 7.51 1.47 -29.80
N LEU A 344 6.89 0.72 -28.87
CA LEU A 344 7.59 -0.21 -27.99
C LEU A 344 8.12 -1.40 -28.78
N ARG A 345 7.27 -2.07 -29.58
CA ARG A 345 7.71 -3.20 -30.44
C ARG A 345 8.81 -2.82 -31.41
N ALA A 346 8.79 -1.60 -31.96
CA ALA A 346 9.81 -1.12 -32.87
C ALA A 346 11.20 -0.90 -32.20
N ARG A 347 11.27 -0.91 -30.87
CA ARG A 347 12.52 -0.77 -30.11
C ARG A 347 12.98 -2.05 -29.43
N GLU A 348 12.23 -3.14 -29.60
CA GLU A 348 12.64 -4.44 -29.08
C GLU A 348 13.94 -4.90 -29.75
N ASP A 349 14.81 -5.51 -28.96
CA ASP A 349 15.99 -6.20 -29.49
C ASP A 349 15.61 -7.51 -30.22
N GLU A 350 16.60 -8.24 -30.70
CA GLU A 350 16.39 -9.51 -31.41
C GLU A 350 15.70 -10.60 -30.56
N HIS A 351 15.58 -10.40 -29.24
CA HIS A 351 14.92 -11.31 -28.30
C HIS A 351 13.56 -10.79 -27.82
N GLY A 352 13.07 -9.67 -28.35
CA GLY A 352 11.81 -9.07 -27.90
C GLY A 352 11.94 -8.32 -26.57
N LEU A 353 13.16 -7.94 -26.16
CA LEU A 353 13.41 -7.25 -24.89
C LEU A 353 13.64 -5.75 -25.12
N LEU A 354 13.33 -4.96 -24.08
CA LEU A 354 13.52 -3.50 -24.06
C LEU A 354 14.46 -3.11 -22.92
N ASP A 355 15.41 -2.21 -23.19
CA ASP A 355 16.09 -1.47 -22.13
C ASP A 355 15.22 -0.30 -21.68
N PHE A 356 14.81 -0.30 -20.41
CA PHE A 356 13.93 0.74 -19.89
C PHE A 356 14.49 2.16 -20.07
N ARG A 357 15.80 2.36 -19.90
CA ARG A 357 16.40 3.70 -19.96
C ARG A 357 16.62 4.16 -21.39
N ALA A 358 17.04 3.27 -22.28
CA ALA A 358 17.35 3.61 -23.67
C ALA A 358 16.09 3.64 -24.55
N ASP A 359 15.15 2.71 -24.33
CA ASP A 359 14.06 2.48 -25.27
C ASP A 359 12.72 3.05 -24.78
N VAL A 360 12.42 2.89 -23.49
CA VAL A 360 11.11 3.24 -22.91
C VAL A 360 11.09 4.66 -22.35
N LEU A 361 12.11 5.03 -21.57
CA LEU A 361 12.16 6.33 -20.90
C LEU A 361 12.09 7.52 -21.87
N PRO A 362 12.73 7.50 -23.06
CA PRO A 362 12.57 8.59 -24.02
C PRO A 362 11.15 8.71 -24.56
N LEU A 363 10.43 7.60 -24.73
CA LEU A 363 9.01 7.62 -25.13
C LEU A 363 8.13 8.22 -24.03
N ILE A 364 8.39 7.86 -22.77
CA ILE A 364 7.69 8.47 -21.62
C ILE A 364 7.96 9.97 -21.57
N ALA A 365 9.22 10.41 -21.75
CA ALA A 365 9.56 11.83 -21.75
C ALA A 365 8.87 12.59 -22.90
N ALA A 366 8.82 12.00 -24.10
CA ALA A 366 8.10 12.56 -25.24
C ALA A 366 6.59 12.64 -24.99
N GLU A 367 6.00 11.61 -24.39
CA GLU A 367 4.59 11.61 -24.00
C GLU A 367 4.27 12.69 -22.98
N ILE A 368 5.09 12.83 -21.92
CA ILE A 368 4.91 13.88 -20.91
C ILE A 368 4.98 15.26 -21.57
N ALA A 369 5.97 15.49 -22.44
CA ALA A 369 6.11 16.76 -23.16
C ALA A 369 4.92 17.05 -24.09
N HIS A 370 4.32 16.00 -24.67
CA HIS A 370 3.13 16.10 -25.51
C HIS A 370 1.86 16.42 -24.70
N GLN A 371 1.60 15.66 -23.64
CA GLN A 371 0.39 15.76 -22.82
C GLN A 371 0.42 16.98 -21.87
N VAL A 372 1.61 17.44 -21.49
CA VAL A 372 1.81 18.59 -20.59
C VAL A 372 2.73 19.62 -21.25
N PRO A 373 2.23 20.42 -22.21
CA PRO A 373 3.02 21.45 -22.87
C PRO A 373 3.60 22.45 -21.84
N GLY A 374 4.93 22.53 -21.76
CA GLY A 374 5.62 23.37 -20.78
C GLY A 374 6.08 22.66 -19.50
N ALA A 375 5.90 21.33 -19.40
CA ALA A 375 6.63 20.53 -18.43
C ALA A 375 8.16 20.65 -18.69
N PRO A 376 8.98 20.89 -17.65
CA PRO A 376 10.41 21.15 -17.78
C PRO A 376 11.24 19.94 -18.21
#